data_AF-A0A1F5B0K9-F1
#
_entry.id   AF-A0A1F5B0K9-F1
#
_cell.length_a   1.000
_cell.length_b   1.000
_cell.length_c   1.000
_cell.angle_alpha   90.00
_cell.angle_beta   90.00
_cell.angle_gamma   90.00
#
_symmetry.space_group_name_H-M   'P 1'
#
loop_
_entity.id
_entity.type
_entity.pdbx_description
1 polymer ?
#
loop_
_entity_poly.entity_id
_entity_poly.type
_entity_poly.pdbx_seq_one_letter_code
_entity_poly.pdbx_strand_id
1 'polypeptide(L)'
;MISDVLRTLFESGRLKILGEVCAQYDGLSPSDPVLEPYFALAESLDVPACVHMGMSLPGITESAPKFRVSLGNPLLLEEMLNRHPKLRVWIAHMGLPYLQETYGILGVYPQVYADLSAGWLGTRESFYANLREEIVQGCGKQIMFGSDQMTWPDAIGIAIDWIEQADFLTAEQKRDILYNNAARFLRLTPEQIARHHQDSKSRSNP
;
A
#
# COMPACT_ATOMS: atom_id res chain seq x y z
N MET A 1 -17.29 -21.09 -6.12
CA MET A 1 -16.95 -19.77 -6.71
C MET A 1 -15.64 -19.28 -6.09
N ILE A 2 -14.91 -18.33 -6.70
CA ILE A 2 -13.61 -17.85 -6.14
C ILE A 2 -13.75 -17.33 -4.70
N SER A 3 -14.90 -16.74 -4.36
CA SER A 3 -15.23 -16.25 -3.01
C SER A 3 -15.23 -17.36 -1.95
N ASP A 4 -15.66 -18.58 -2.28
CA ASP A 4 -15.68 -19.70 -1.34
C ASP A 4 -14.26 -20.18 -1.01
N VAL A 5 -13.39 -20.17 -2.02
CA VAL A 5 -11.96 -20.52 -1.85
C VAL A 5 -11.27 -19.49 -0.96
N LEU A 6 -11.48 -18.20 -1.23
CA LEU A 6 -10.90 -17.12 -0.42
C LEU A 6 -11.39 -17.16 1.03
N ARG A 7 -12.68 -17.42 1.25
CA ARG A 7 -13.23 -17.61 2.59
C ARG A 7 -12.58 -18.78 3.33
N THR A 8 -12.43 -19.93 2.66
CA THR A 8 -11.79 -21.11 3.24
C THR A 8 -10.31 -20.83 3.61
N LEU A 9 -9.59 -20.09 2.77
CA LEU A 9 -8.21 -19.69 3.04
C LEU A 9 -8.11 -18.71 4.22
N PHE A 10 -9.07 -17.80 4.35
CA PHE A 10 -9.15 -16.89 5.50
C PHE A 10 -9.46 -17.63 6.80
N GLU A 11 -10.48 -18.49 6.81
CA GLU A 11 -10.89 -19.25 8.00
C GLU A 11 -9.80 -20.21 8.49
N SER A 12 -8.97 -20.73 7.58
CA SER A 12 -7.78 -21.53 7.92
C SER A 12 -6.56 -20.70 8.34
N GLY A 13 -6.66 -19.37 8.36
CA GLY A 13 -5.56 -18.45 8.70
C GLY A 13 -4.47 -18.34 7.64
N ARG A 14 -4.67 -18.93 6.46
CA ARG A 14 -3.72 -18.94 5.32
C ARG A 14 -3.81 -17.67 4.48
N LEU A 15 -4.94 -16.96 4.55
CA LEU A 15 -5.14 -15.65 3.94
C LEU A 15 -5.26 -14.60 5.05
N LYS A 16 -4.48 -13.52 4.94
CA LYS A 16 -4.51 -12.39 5.90
C LYS A 16 -4.77 -11.06 5.23
N ILE A 17 -4.57 -11.00 3.93
CA ILE A 17 -4.54 -9.81 3.10
C ILE A 17 -5.02 -10.23 1.70
N LEU A 18 -5.71 -9.34 1.00
CA LEU A 18 -6.12 -9.51 -0.38
C LEU A 18 -5.37 -8.53 -1.30
N GLY A 19 -4.89 -9.00 -2.44
CA GLY A 19 -4.15 -8.20 -3.43
C GLY A 19 -2.79 -8.80 -3.79
N GLU A 20 -2.02 -8.16 -4.66
CA GLU A 20 -2.28 -6.86 -5.31
C GLU A 20 -3.41 -6.91 -6.36
N VAL A 21 -4.40 -6.02 -6.25
CA VAL A 21 -5.46 -5.92 -7.26
C VAL A 21 -4.93 -5.11 -8.45
N CYS A 22 -4.55 -5.82 -9.51
CA CYS A 22 -3.94 -5.27 -10.72
C CYS A 22 -4.95 -4.98 -11.85
N ALA A 23 -6.17 -4.52 -11.52
CA ALA A 23 -7.26 -4.29 -12.47
C ALA A 23 -6.88 -3.39 -13.65
N GLN A 24 -5.99 -2.43 -13.39
CA GLN A 24 -5.43 -1.52 -14.39
C GLN A 24 -4.80 -2.25 -15.59
N TYR A 25 -4.16 -3.41 -15.37
CA TYR A 25 -3.51 -4.20 -16.44
C TYR A 25 -4.53 -4.82 -17.40
N ASP A 26 -5.74 -5.08 -16.91
CA ASP A 26 -6.86 -5.58 -17.71
C ASP A 26 -7.72 -4.46 -18.32
N GLY A 27 -7.31 -3.20 -18.15
CA GLY A 27 -8.03 -2.02 -18.65
C GLY A 27 -9.31 -1.73 -17.87
N LEU A 28 -9.38 -2.18 -16.61
CA LEU A 28 -10.52 -1.98 -15.74
C LEU A 28 -10.24 -0.86 -14.73
N SER A 29 -11.29 -0.12 -14.39
CA SER A 29 -11.27 0.77 -13.23
C SER A 29 -11.15 -0.06 -11.94
N PRO A 30 -10.46 0.42 -10.88
CA PRO A 30 -10.52 -0.24 -9.58
C PRO A 30 -11.95 -0.25 -8.98
N SER A 31 -12.84 0.59 -9.49
CA SER A 31 -14.27 0.60 -9.14
C SER A 31 -15.16 -0.21 -10.09
N ASP A 32 -14.59 -0.96 -11.04
CA ASP A 32 -15.38 -1.75 -11.97
C ASP A 32 -16.29 -2.77 -11.24
N PRO A 33 -17.59 -2.89 -11.58
CA PRO A 33 -18.51 -3.82 -10.93
C PRO A 33 -18.04 -5.28 -10.92
N VAL A 34 -17.17 -5.70 -11.84
CA VAL A 34 -16.61 -7.06 -11.83
C VAL A 34 -15.80 -7.37 -10.55
N LEU A 35 -15.25 -6.34 -9.91
CA LEU A 35 -14.47 -6.44 -8.67
C LEU A 35 -15.35 -6.37 -7.41
N GLU A 36 -16.63 -6.01 -7.54
CA GLU A 36 -17.54 -5.85 -6.40
C GLU A 36 -17.59 -7.10 -5.50
N PRO A 37 -17.74 -8.33 -6.01
CA PRO A 37 -17.78 -9.51 -5.13
C PRO A 37 -16.46 -9.75 -4.37
N TYR A 38 -15.34 -9.26 -4.90
CA TYR A 38 -14.03 -9.36 -4.27
C TYR A 38 -13.89 -8.39 -3.10
N PHE A 39 -14.25 -7.12 -3.31
CA PHE A 39 -14.19 -6.09 -2.26
C PHE A 39 -15.27 -6.28 -1.19
N ALA A 40 -16.49 -6.68 -1.57
CA ALA A 40 -17.54 -7.05 -0.62
C ALA A 40 -17.11 -8.21 0.29
N LEU A 41 -16.42 -9.22 -0.27
CA LEU A 41 -15.87 -10.31 0.53
C LEU A 41 -14.79 -9.81 1.49
N ALA A 42 -13.83 -9.02 1.00
CA ALA A 42 -12.77 -8.43 1.79
C ALA A 42 -13.33 -7.64 2.98
N GLU A 43 -14.31 -6.78 2.72
CA GLU A 43 -15.00 -5.98 3.75
C GLU A 43 -15.72 -6.88 4.77
N SER A 44 -16.47 -7.89 4.29
CA SER A 44 -17.22 -8.80 5.17
C SER A 44 -16.34 -9.62 6.11
N LEU A 45 -15.10 -9.89 5.70
CA LEU A 45 -14.12 -10.65 6.47
C LEU A 45 -13.18 -9.75 7.29
N ASP A 46 -13.30 -8.42 7.17
CA ASP A 46 -12.34 -7.45 7.70
C ASP A 46 -10.89 -7.77 7.26
N VAL A 47 -10.71 -8.11 5.97
CA VAL A 47 -9.41 -8.35 5.35
C VAL A 47 -9.04 -7.12 4.52
N PRO A 48 -7.87 -6.49 4.76
CA PRO A 48 -7.47 -5.32 3.97
C PRO A 48 -7.13 -5.71 2.52
N ALA A 49 -7.32 -4.77 1.61
CA ALA A 49 -7.05 -4.95 0.18
C ALA A 49 -5.97 -3.99 -0.35
N CYS A 50 -4.99 -4.52 -1.08
CA CYS A 50 -4.02 -3.75 -1.87
C CYS A 50 -4.61 -3.43 -3.23
N VAL A 51 -4.51 -2.18 -3.69
CA VAL A 51 -4.86 -1.84 -5.07
C VAL A 51 -3.66 -1.22 -5.76
N HIS A 52 -3.28 -1.82 -6.90
CA HIS A 52 -2.28 -1.26 -7.80
C HIS A 52 -2.83 0.03 -8.39
N MET A 53 -2.16 1.15 -8.13
CA MET A 53 -2.50 2.43 -8.72
C MET A 53 -1.24 3.12 -9.23
N GLY A 54 -1.36 3.72 -10.40
CA GLY A 54 -0.35 4.62 -10.92
C GLY A 54 0.41 4.07 -12.13
N MET A 55 1.73 4.23 -12.11
CA MET A 55 2.60 3.84 -13.21
C MET A 55 3.08 2.39 -13.12
N SER A 56 3.47 1.86 -14.27
CA SER A 56 4.15 0.57 -14.40
C SER A 56 5.46 0.76 -15.17
N LEU A 57 6.15 -0.33 -15.48
CA LEU A 57 7.43 -0.32 -16.17
C LEU A 57 7.31 0.27 -17.59
N PRO A 58 8.38 0.92 -18.11
CA PRO A 58 8.42 1.35 -19.50
C PRO A 58 8.09 0.21 -20.48
N GLY A 59 7.24 0.49 -21.47
CA GLY A 59 6.81 -0.50 -22.47
C GLY A 59 5.72 -1.45 -22.01
N ILE A 60 5.12 -1.27 -20.82
CA ILE A 60 4.11 -2.19 -20.29
C ILE A 60 2.95 -2.48 -21.23
N THR A 61 2.59 -1.55 -22.12
CA THR A 61 1.50 -1.75 -23.09
C THR A 61 1.81 -2.81 -24.16
N GLU A 62 3.07 -3.24 -24.30
CA GLU A 62 3.43 -4.35 -25.19
C GLU A 62 2.98 -5.71 -24.62
N SER A 63 3.11 -5.90 -23.30
CA SER A 63 2.70 -7.13 -22.61
C SER A 63 1.29 -7.04 -22.00
N ALA A 64 0.83 -5.84 -21.68
CA ALA A 64 -0.53 -5.54 -21.21
C ALA A 64 -1.19 -4.45 -22.08
N PRO A 65 -1.70 -4.79 -23.28
CA PRO A 65 -2.22 -3.82 -24.25
C PRO A 65 -3.41 -2.97 -23.78
N LYS A 66 -4.10 -3.41 -22.73
CA LYS A 66 -5.21 -2.69 -22.11
C LYS A 66 -4.79 -1.74 -21.00
N PHE A 67 -3.55 -1.82 -20.53
CA PHE A 67 -3.03 -0.94 -19.49
C PHE A 67 -3.15 0.53 -19.90
N ARG A 68 -3.70 1.36 -19.03
CA ARG A 68 -3.75 2.81 -19.23
C ARG A 68 -3.27 3.49 -17.96
N VAL A 69 -2.37 4.45 -18.09
CA VAL A 69 -1.90 5.27 -16.96
C VAL A 69 -3.08 5.96 -16.28
N SER A 70 -4.07 6.43 -17.06
CA SER A 70 -5.29 7.07 -16.54
C SER A 70 -6.13 6.19 -15.62
N LEU A 71 -6.09 4.86 -15.78
CA LEU A 71 -6.80 3.92 -14.90
C LEU A 71 -6.09 3.71 -13.56
N GLY A 72 -4.87 4.24 -13.42
CA GLY A 72 -4.12 4.28 -12.18
C GLY A 72 -4.33 5.56 -11.36
N ASN A 73 -5.26 6.44 -11.76
CA ASN A 73 -5.56 7.65 -10.97
C ASN A 73 -6.33 7.28 -9.68
N PRO A 74 -5.82 7.60 -8.48
CA PRO A 74 -6.45 7.29 -7.18
C PRO A 74 -7.91 7.76 -7.04
N LEU A 75 -8.34 8.83 -7.71
CA LEU A 75 -9.73 9.28 -7.67
C LEU A 75 -10.72 8.21 -8.17
N LEU A 76 -10.26 7.27 -9.01
CA LEU A 76 -11.09 6.15 -9.47
C LEU A 76 -11.47 5.17 -8.35
N LEU A 77 -10.85 5.23 -7.18
CA LEU A 77 -11.20 4.42 -6.01
C LEU A 77 -12.47 4.92 -5.30
N GLU A 78 -12.85 6.18 -5.49
CA GLU A 78 -13.92 6.84 -4.73
C GLU A 78 -15.24 6.05 -4.72
N GLU A 79 -15.70 5.59 -5.88
CA GLU A 79 -16.94 4.81 -5.99
C GLU A 79 -16.87 3.46 -5.28
N MET A 80 -15.70 2.80 -5.27
CA MET A 80 -15.49 1.56 -4.51
C MET A 80 -15.43 1.84 -3.00
N LEU A 81 -14.73 2.90 -2.58
CA LEU A 81 -14.64 3.30 -1.18
C LEU A 81 -15.99 3.70 -0.59
N ASN A 82 -16.84 4.35 -1.38
CA ASN A 82 -18.21 4.71 -0.97
C ASN A 82 -19.14 3.50 -0.86
N ARG A 83 -18.94 2.47 -1.68
CA ARG A 83 -19.65 1.18 -1.54
C ARG A 83 -19.16 0.37 -0.35
N HIS A 84 -17.87 0.45 -0.04
CA HIS A 84 -17.21 -0.32 1.02
C HIS A 84 -16.55 0.56 2.09
N PRO A 85 -17.34 1.36 2.85
CA PRO A 85 -16.79 2.33 3.79
C PRO A 85 -16.03 1.72 4.97
N LYS A 86 -16.14 0.40 5.21
CA LYS A 86 -15.41 -0.31 6.27
C LYS A 86 -14.19 -1.05 5.77
N LEU A 87 -14.03 -1.20 4.44
CA LEU A 87 -12.89 -1.88 3.86
C LEU A 87 -11.63 -1.05 4.05
N ARG A 88 -10.64 -1.65 4.70
CA ARG A 88 -9.29 -1.11 4.76
C ARG A 88 -8.60 -1.32 3.42
N VAL A 89 -8.14 -0.23 2.81
CA VAL A 89 -7.47 -0.27 1.50
C VAL A 89 -6.10 0.36 1.65
N TRP A 90 -5.11 -0.15 0.93
CA TRP A 90 -3.92 0.63 0.69
C TRP A 90 -3.57 0.72 -0.78
N ILE A 91 -3.14 1.92 -1.16
CA ILE A 91 -2.72 2.30 -2.50
C ILE A 91 -1.24 1.94 -2.62
N ALA A 92 -0.93 1.07 -3.57
CA ALA A 92 0.46 0.69 -3.80
C ALA A 92 1.24 1.85 -4.44
N HIS A 93 2.55 1.93 -4.15
CA HIS A 93 3.50 2.84 -4.81
C HIS A 93 3.14 4.33 -4.70
N MET A 94 2.49 4.71 -3.59
CA MET A 94 2.06 6.09 -3.29
C MET A 94 1.05 6.66 -4.30
N GLY A 95 0.53 5.83 -5.22
CA GLY A 95 -0.29 6.27 -6.35
C GLY A 95 0.46 7.10 -7.39
N LEU A 96 1.79 7.02 -7.46
CA LEU A 96 2.60 7.76 -8.42
C LEU A 96 2.17 7.51 -9.87
N PRO A 97 1.99 8.54 -10.72
CA PRO A 97 2.41 9.93 -10.52
C PRO A 97 1.32 10.85 -9.94
N TYR A 98 0.15 10.33 -9.57
CA TYR A 98 -1.04 11.08 -9.17
C TYR A 98 -1.06 11.46 -7.69
N LEU A 99 0.02 12.10 -7.22
CA LEU A 99 0.19 12.40 -5.79
C LEU A 99 -0.90 13.31 -5.22
N GLN A 100 -1.30 14.34 -5.96
CA GLN A 100 -2.32 15.27 -5.50
C GLN A 100 -3.68 14.56 -5.32
N GLU A 101 -4.00 13.65 -6.22
CA GLU A 101 -5.18 12.78 -6.12
C GLU A 101 -5.06 11.79 -4.97
N THR A 102 -3.88 11.19 -4.75
CA THR A 102 -3.61 10.35 -3.58
C THR A 102 -3.91 11.14 -2.29
N TYR A 103 -3.40 12.38 -2.16
CA TYR A 103 -3.63 13.21 -0.97
C TYR A 103 -5.12 13.50 -0.76
N GLY A 104 -5.86 13.78 -1.84
CA GLY A 104 -7.30 13.95 -1.80
C GLY A 104 -8.02 12.73 -1.24
N ILE A 105 -7.65 11.53 -1.70
CA ILE A 105 -8.21 10.27 -1.19
C ILE A 105 -7.82 10.04 0.27
N LEU A 106 -6.53 10.16 0.63
CA LEU A 106 -6.07 9.93 2.01
C LEU A 106 -6.73 10.90 3.00
N GLY A 107 -6.89 12.17 2.62
CA GLY A 107 -7.51 13.20 3.46
C GLY A 107 -9.01 13.01 3.70
N VAL A 108 -9.72 12.36 2.78
CA VAL A 108 -11.17 12.10 2.90
C VAL A 108 -11.46 10.74 3.53
N TYR A 109 -10.67 9.71 3.21
CA TYR A 109 -10.94 8.32 3.58
C TYR A 109 -9.91 7.79 4.60
N PRO A 110 -10.19 7.88 5.92
CA PRO A 110 -9.23 7.53 6.98
C PRO A 110 -8.88 6.03 7.04
N GLN A 111 -9.68 5.18 6.39
CA GLN A 111 -9.43 3.76 6.23
C GLN A 111 -8.47 3.43 5.07
N VAL A 112 -8.06 4.44 4.28
CA VAL A 112 -7.14 4.29 3.16
C VAL A 112 -5.74 4.70 3.57
N TYR A 113 -4.76 3.86 3.23
CA TYR A 113 -3.34 4.11 3.43
C TYR A 113 -2.65 4.08 2.06
N ALA A 114 -1.38 4.49 2.00
CA ALA A 114 -0.53 4.27 0.84
C ALA A 114 0.79 3.64 1.28
N ASP A 115 1.47 2.93 0.38
CA ASP A 115 2.81 2.41 0.66
C ASP A 115 3.88 3.05 -0.23
N LEU A 116 5.14 2.95 0.22
CA LEU A 116 6.31 3.47 -0.49
C LEU A 116 6.94 2.45 -1.45
N SER A 117 6.20 1.39 -1.78
CA SER A 117 6.71 0.28 -2.59
C SER A 117 7.17 0.75 -3.97
N ALA A 118 8.17 0.07 -4.52
CA ALA A 118 8.85 0.44 -5.77
C ALA A 118 9.55 1.83 -5.81
N GLY A 119 9.50 2.65 -4.75
CA GLY A 119 10.12 3.99 -4.74
C GLY A 119 11.64 3.97 -4.95
N TRP A 120 12.30 2.88 -4.57
CA TRP A 120 13.75 2.66 -4.76
C TRP A 120 14.16 2.43 -6.23
N LEU A 121 13.21 2.23 -7.15
CA LEU A 121 13.48 2.13 -8.59
C LEU A 121 13.83 3.49 -9.21
N GLY A 122 13.46 4.59 -8.56
CA GLY A 122 13.77 5.95 -8.99
C GLY A 122 15.12 6.45 -8.49
N THR A 123 15.29 7.77 -8.45
CA THR A 123 16.41 8.40 -7.75
C THR A 123 16.03 8.71 -6.31
N ARG A 124 17.01 8.70 -5.41
CA ARG A 124 16.81 9.10 -4.00
C ARG A 124 16.26 10.53 -3.90
N GLU A 125 16.68 11.42 -4.79
CA GLU A 125 16.19 12.80 -4.86
C GLU A 125 14.68 12.85 -5.15
N SER A 126 14.21 12.13 -6.18
CA SER A 126 12.77 12.09 -6.50
C SER A 126 11.97 11.44 -5.39
N PHE A 127 12.48 10.34 -4.81
CA PHE A 127 11.85 9.69 -3.66
C PHE A 127 11.72 10.64 -2.47
N TYR A 128 12.79 11.37 -2.11
CA TYR A 128 12.76 12.35 -1.02
C TYR A 128 11.84 13.53 -1.32
N ALA A 129 11.80 14.01 -2.57
CA ALA A 129 10.90 15.10 -2.95
C ALA A 129 9.43 14.69 -2.75
N ASN A 130 9.05 13.51 -3.23
CA ASN A 130 7.69 13.01 -3.08
C ASN A 130 7.33 12.73 -1.61
N LEU A 131 8.21 12.04 -0.88
CA LEU A 131 7.98 11.74 0.54
C LEU A 131 7.93 13.01 1.41
N ARG A 132 8.72 14.04 1.09
CA ARG A 132 8.65 15.33 1.78
C ARG A 132 7.30 16.00 1.55
N GLU A 133 6.81 15.99 0.32
CA GLU A 133 5.50 16.56 -0.01
C GLU A 133 4.37 15.86 0.76
N GLU A 134 4.35 14.52 0.80
CA GLU A 134 3.39 13.73 1.60
C GLU A 134 3.33 14.15 3.08
N ILE A 135 4.51 14.37 3.68
CA ILE A 135 4.61 14.81 5.07
C ILE A 135 4.07 16.23 5.24
N VAL A 136 4.38 17.14 4.31
CA VAL A 136 3.87 18.53 4.33
C VAL A 136 2.35 18.56 4.19
N GLN A 137 1.76 17.67 3.38
CA GLN A 137 0.32 17.54 3.20
C GLN A 137 -0.39 16.84 4.36
N GLY A 138 0.34 16.44 5.42
CA GLY A 138 -0.23 15.84 6.61
C GLY A 138 -0.57 14.35 6.48
N CYS A 139 -0.18 13.70 5.38
CA CYS A 139 -0.50 12.30 5.10
C CYS A 139 0.40 11.31 5.85
N GLY A 140 1.41 11.77 6.60
CA GLY A 140 2.44 10.92 7.23
C GLY A 140 1.95 9.80 8.15
N LYS A 141 0.72 9.87 8.68
CA LYS A 141 0.10 8.80 9.49
C LYS A 141 -0.65 7.75 8.63
N GLN A 142 -0.72 7.93 7.32
CA GLN A 142 -1.33 6.98 6.37
C GLN A 142 -0.30 6.36 5.40
N ILE A 143 0.98 6.68 5.55
CA ILE A 143 2.05 6.15 4.70
C ILE A 143 2.75 4.96 5.37
N MET A 144 2.81 3.81 4.70
CA MET A 144 3.46 2.60 5.17
C MET A 144 4.72 2.30 4.37
N PHE A 145 5.68 1.65 5.00
CA PHE A 145 6.78 1.03 4.28
C PHE A 145 6.27 -0.15 3.43
N GLY A 146 6.68 -0.16 2.18
CA GLY A 146 6.62 -1.31 1.27
C GLY A 146 7.87 -1.26 0.40
N SER A 147 8.42 -2.41 0.02
CA SER A 147 9.59 -2.47 -0.87
C SER A 147 9.21 -2.79 -2.31
N ASP A 148 8.14 -3.55 -2.54
CA ASP A 148 7.89 -4.23 -3.82
C ASP A 148 9.09 -5.09 -4.27
N GLN A 149 9.73 -5.75 -3.31
CA GLN A 149 10.83 -6.66 -3.60
C GLN A 149 10.29 -7.92 -4.28
N MET A 150 10.43 -7.98 -5.60
CA MET A 150 10.21 -9.19 -6.39
C MET A 150 11.51 -9.99 -6.52
N THR A 151 12.30 -9.75 -7.57
CA THR A 151 13.53 -10.50 -7.87
C THR A 151 14.81 -9.76 -7.49
N TRP A 152 14.72 -8.54 -6.95
CA TRP A 152 15.88 -7.70 -6.59
C TRP A 152 16.29 -7.93 -5.14
N PRO A 153 17.45 -8.56 -4.87
CA PRO A 153 17.81 -9.00 -3.53
C PRO A 153 17.97 -7.87 -2.51
N ASP A 154 18.42 -6.70 -2.95
CA ASP A 154 18.78 -5.57 -2.08
C ASP A 154 17.67 -4.51 -1.93
N ALA A 155 16.52 -4.70 -2.56
CA ALA A 155 15.44 -3.71 -2.62
C ALA A 155 14.95 -3.26 -1.24
N ILE A 156 14.74 -4.21 -0.31
CA ILE A 156 14.34 -3.91 1.07
C ILE A 156 15.40 -3.06 1.77
N GLY A 157 16.68 -3.43 1.65
CA GLY A 157 17.78 -2.72 2.33
C GLY A 157 17.90 -1.28 1.84
N ILE A 158 17.92 -1.08 0.52
CA ILE A 158 17.98 0.24 -0.11
C ILE A 158 16.79 1.11 0.33
N ALA A 159 15.57 0.56 0.29
CA ALA A 159 14.37 1.31 0.64
C ALA A 159 14.35 1.72 2.13
N ILE A 160 14.78 0.85 3.04
CA ILE A 160 14.93 1.18 4.47
C ILE A 160 16.01 2.24 4.66
N ASP A 161 17.18 2.07 4.05
CA ASP A 161 18.31 3.01 4.17
C ASP A 161 17.93 4.42 3.72
N TRP A 162 17.13 4.55 2.66
CA TRP A 162 16.65 5.85 2.20
C TRP A 162 15.74 6.51 3.24
N ILE A 163 14.85 5.76 3.90
CA ILE A 163 13.98 6.31 4.95
C ILE A 163 14.81 6.70 6.18
N GLU A 164 15.77 5.87 6.59
CA GLU A 164 16.64 6.13 7.73
C GLU A 164 17.56 7.34 7.50
N GLN A 165 18.03 7.55 6.27
CA GLN A 165 18.89 8.68 5.89
C GLN A 165 18.12 9.97 5.54
N ALA A 166 16.79 9.96 5.51
CA ALA A 166 15.99 11.16 5.26
C ALA A 166 16.11 12.11 6.47
N ASP A 167 16.86 13.20 6.31
CA ASP A 167 17.16 14.20 7.35
C ASP A 167 15.94 15.08 7.72
N PHE A 168 14.98 15.17 6.82
CA PHE A 168 13.75 15.93 6.99
C PHE A 168 12.66 15.20 7.77
N LEU A 169 12.85 13.91 8.04
CA LEU A 169 11.93 13.13 8.85
C LEU A 169 12.41 13.11 10.30
N THR A 170 11.48 13.31 11.24
CA THR A 170 11.74 13.05 12.65
C THR A 170 11.88 11.54 12.90
N ALA A 171 12.48 11.18 14.04
CA ALA A 171 12.56 9.77 14.44
C ALA A 171 11.16 9.12 14.58
N GLU A 172 10.16 9.89 15.02
CA GLU A 172 8.77 9.41 15.08
C GLU A 172 8.21 9.14 13.69
N GLN A 173 8.39 10.06 12.74
CA GLN A 173 7.91 9.88 11.36
C GLN A 173 8.56 8.68 10.67
N LYS A 174 9.87 8.48 10.85
CA LYS A 174 10.56 7.28 10.36
C LYS A 174 9.95 6.02 10.96
N ARG A 175 9.70 6.02 12.27
CA ARG A 175 9.10 4.88 12.97
C ARG A 175 7.66 4.61 12.56
N ASP A 176 6.90 5.65 12.26
CA ASP A 176 5.54 5.54 11.75
C ASP A 176 5.51 4.87 10.40
N ILE A 177 6.32 5.36 9.46
CA ILE A 177 6.43 4.81 8.11
C ILE A 177 6.91 3.35 8.17
N LEU A 178 7.99 3.08 8.90
CA LEU A 178 8.61 1.75 8.96
C LEU A 178 7.80 0.73 9.77
N TYR A 179 6.86 1.14 10.62
CA TYR A 179 6.15 0.21 11.49
C TYR A 179 4.78 0.67 11.98
N ASN A 180 4.68 1.81 12.69
CA ASN A 180 3.47 2.09 13.49
C ASN A 180 2.21 2.25 12.62
N ASN A 181 2.36 2.82 11.41
CA ASN A 181 1.25 2.99 10.49
C ASN A 181 0.72 1.62 10.02
N ALA A 182 1.60 0.69 9.67
CA ALA A 182 1.23 -0.68 9.34
C ALA A 182 0.61 -1.42 10.53
N ALA A 183 1.14 -1.23 11.75
CA ALA A 183 0.58 -1.84 12.95
C ALA A 183 -0.86 -1.38 13.22
N ARG A 184 -1.13 -0.08 13.05
CA ARG A 184 -2.48 0.49 13.16
C ARG A 184 -3.39 0.03 12.03
N PHE A 185 -2.91 0.11 10.77
CA PHE A 185 -3.66 -0.29 9.60
C PHE A 185 -4.08 -1.76 9.67
N LEU A 186 -3.16 -2.66 10.01
CA LEU A 186 -3.39 -4.10 10.14
C LEU A 186 -4.13 -4.49 11.44
N ARG A 187 -4.37 -3.53 12.34
CA ARG A 187 -5.00 -3.74 13.66
C ARG A 187 -4.26 -4.78 14.51
N LEU A 188 -2.94 -4.65 14.58
CA LEU A 188 -2.13 -5.53 15.43
C LEU A 188 -2.48 -5.33 16.91
N THR A 189 -2.61 -6.44 17.63
CA THR A 189 -2.84 -6.45 19.08
C THR A 189 -1.61 -5.94 19.85
N PRO A 190 -1.79 -5.41 21.07
CA PRO A 190 -0.68 -5.04 21.94
C PRO A 190 0.34 -6.17 22.13
N GLU A 191 -0.13 -7.41 22.23
CA GLU A 191 0.71 -8.61 22.38
C GLU A 191 1.55 -8.88 21.13
N GLN A 192 0.97 -8.75 19.93
CA GLN A 192 1.69 -8.87 18.67
C GLN A 192 2.77 -7.79 18.55
N ILE A 193 2.43 -6.55 18.88
CA ILE A 193 3.36 -5.41 18.85
C ILE A 193 4.50 -5.62 19.84
N ALA A 194 4.20 -6.04 21.08
CA ALA A 194 5.20 -6.33 22.09
C ALA A 194 6.19 -7.41 21.64
N ARG A 195 5.70 -8.49 21.01
CA ARG A 195 6.55 -9.56 20.48
C ARG A 195 7.49 -9.06 19.39
N HIS A 196 7.01 -8.28 18.42
CA HIS A 196 7.86 -7.73 17.35
C HIS A 196 9.02 -6.87 17.91
N HIS A 197 8.80 -6.14 18.99
CA HIS A 197 9.83 -5.33 19.65
C HIS A 197 10.78 -6.13 20.54
N GLN A 198 10.38 -7.30 21.03
CA GLN A 198 11.27 -8.22 21.74
C GLN A 198 12.22 -8.91 20.75
N ASP A 199 11.69 -9.39 19.64
CA ASP A 199 12.47 -10.06 18.58
C ASP A 199 13.54 -9.11 18.01
N SER A 200 13.22 -7.82 17.83
CA SER A 200 14.21 -6.83 17.37
C SER A 200 15.36 -6.65 18.36
N LYS A 201 15.08 -6.60 19.67
CA LYS A 201 16.10 -6.42 20.73
C LYS A 201 17.02 -7.65 20.85
N SER A 202 16.48 -8.84 20.61
CA SER A 202 17.26 -10.09 20.63
C SER A 202 18.24 -10.21 19.46
N ARG A 203 17.95 -9.55 18.33
CA ARG A 203 18.79 -9.57 17.11
C ARG A 203 19.80 -8.42 17.04
N SER A 204 19.61 -7.36 17.82
CA SER A 204 20.52 -6.20 17.90
C SER A 204 21.63 -6.34 18.94
N ASN A 205 21.71 -7.49 19.62
CA ASN A 205 22.77 -7.80 20.58
C ASN A 205 23.71 -8.85 19.95
N PRO A 206 24.89 -8.46 19.42
CA PRO A 206 25.90 -9.41 18.98
C PRO A 206 26.49 -10.22 20.14
#